data_AF-A0A522D416-F1
#
_entry.id   AF-A0A522D416-F1
#
_cell.length_a   1.000
_cell.length_b   1.000
_cell.length_c   1.000
_cell.angle_alpha   90.00
_cell.angle_beta   90.00
_cell.angle_gamma   90.00
#
_symmetry.space_group_name_H-M   'P 1'
#
loop_
_entity.id
_entity.type
_entity.pdbx_description
1 polymer ?
#
loop_
_entity_poly.entity_id
_entity_poly.type
_entity_poly.pdbx_seq_one_letter_code
_entity_poly.pdbx_strand_id
1 'polypeptide(L)'
;MQFFADADYDRILDLQPPSNVRFTDGRDIEAYFQSESCILKMCSIGFPSFPEASAKKILPWAKDVIRPIGMLRIVSARRQMELPFQNTFERHGLDHFLNGKGLDAHLNFDQLLQTLLQNAGISLSKKEEVSLLFQNETRLLSEQTDTEIVHGKDFYMGVSAILNVDTKQVERLLHLSADISAIKGFPNIVATENWISGQ
;
A
#
# COMPACT_ATOMS: atom_id res chain seq x y z
N MET A 1 15.00 24.08 -11.54
CA MET A 1 13.61 23.59 -11.35
C MET A 1 13.66 22.51 -10.29
N GLN A 2 12.92 22.67 -9.19
CA GLN A 2 12.79 21.65 -8.14
C GLN A 2 11.57 20.78 -8.46
N PHE A 3 11.70 19.48 -8.24
CA PHE A 3 10.62 18.49 -8.40
C PHE A 3 10.32 17.85 -7.05
N PHE A 4 9.06 17.53 -6.81
CA PHE A 4 8.65 16.69 -5.70
C PHE A 4 8.34 15.30 -6.24
N ALA A 5 8.88 14.27 -5.59
CA ALA A 5 8.63 12.88 -5.93
C ALA A 5 8.07 12.16 -4.72
N ASP A 6 7.15 11.24 -4.95
CA ASP A 6 6.75 10.31 -3.90
C ASP A 6 7.97 9.49 -3.48
N ALA A 7 8.15 9.34 -2.18
CA ALA A 7 9.28 8.60 -1.64
C ALA A 7 8.94 7.13 -1.44
N ASP A 8 7.70 6.67 -1.63
CA ASP A 8 7.26 5.28 -1.44
C ASP A 8 8.03 4.59 -0.28
N TYR A 9 8.82 3.57 -0.60
CA TYR A 9 9.75 2.90 0.31
C TYR A 9 11.20 3.40 0.20
N ASP A 10 11.51 4.38 -0.66
CA ASP A 10 12.83 5.01 -0.82
C ASP A 10 13.40 5.49 0.51
N ARG A 11 12.54 5.98 1.42
CA ARG A 11 12.93 6.34 2.78
C ARG A 11 13.34 5.13 3.63
N ILE A 12 12.61 4.02 3.54
CA ILE A 12 12.96 2.74 4.20
C ILE A 12 14.25 2.14 3.59
N LEU A 13 14.54 2.49 2.35
CA LEU A 13 15.74 2.10 1.62
C LEU A 13 16.92 3.09 1.78
N ASP A 14 16.74 4.18 2.54
CA ASP A 14 17.71 5.27 2.69
C ASP A 14 18.24 5.83 1.35
N LEU A 15 17.42 5.78 0.29
CA LEU A 15 17.82 6.30 -1.01
C LEU A 15 17.91 7.83 -0.97
N GLN A 16 18.92 8.37 -1.65
CA GLN A 16 19.10 9.81 -1.77
C GLN A 16 18.47 10.28 -3.09
N PRO A 17 17.53 11.25 -3.05
CA PRO A 17 16.96 11.79 -4.28
C PRO A 17 18.03 12.59 -5.05
N PRO A 18 17.91 12.74 -6.38
CA PRO A 18 18.70 13.69 -7.14
C PRO A 18 18.65 15.10 -6.53
N SER A 19 19.70 15.91 -6.72
CA SER A 19 19.84 17.24 -6.07
C SER A 19 18.71 18.23 -6.36
N ASN A 20 17.97 18.02 -7.45
CA ASN A 20 16.80 18.81 -7.84
C ASN A 20 15.45 18.16 -7.47
N VAL A 21 15.45 17.03 -6.76
CA VAL A 21 14.26 16.30 -6.32
C VAL A 21 14.16 16.35 -4.80
N ARG A 22 12.96 16.61 -4.29
CA ARG A 22 12.61 16.50 -2.87
C ARG A 22 11.61 15.36 -2.72
N PHE A 23 11.96 14.37 -1.92
CA PHE A 23 11.03 13.32 -1.52
C PHE A 23 9.91 13.90 -0.64
N THR A 24 8.68 13.46 -0.88
CA THR A 24 7.57 13.64 0.08
C THR A 24 7.83 12.77 1.32
N ASP A 25 6.94 12.78 2.32
CA ASP A 25 7.15 12.01 3.55
C ASP A 25 6.87 10.49 3.40
N GLY A 26 6.87 9.96 2.17
CA GLY A 26 6.79 8.53 1.86
C GLY A 26 5.37 7.99 1.77
N ARG A 27 4.39 8.85 1.46
CA ARG A 27 2.99 8.47 1.37
C ARG A 27 2.42 8.89 0.02
N ASP A 28 1.95 7.89 -0.74
CA ASP A 28 0.99 8.11 -1.81
C ASP A 28 -0.20 8.87 -1.23
N ILE A 29 -0.89 9.67 -2.04
CA ILE A 29 -1.95 10.55 -1.50
C ILE A 29 -3.03 9.73 -0.78
N GLU A 30 -3.26 8.49 -1.23
CA GLU A 30 -4.19 7.54 -0.65
C GLU A 30 -3.73 6.98 0.70
N ALA A 31 -2.43 6.99 1.00
CA ALA A 31 -1.91 6.61 2.31
C ALA A 31 -2.29 7.61 3.41
N TYR A 32 -2.50 8.90 3.08
CA TYR A 32 -3.08 9.85 4.05
C TYR A 32 -4.56 9.56 4.36
N PHE A 33 -5.24 8.79 3.52
CA PHE A 33 -6.65 8.43 3.71
C PHE A 33 -6.83 7.12 4.49
N GLN A 34 -5.75 6.42 4.86
CA GLN A 34 -5.76 5.20 5.67
C GLN A 34 -5.96 5.49 7.18
N SER A 35 -6.92 6.35 7.53
CA SER A 35 -7.26 6.66 8.92
C SER A 35 -8.60 6.05 9.34
N GLU A 36 -8.76 5.72 10.62
CA GLU A 36 -10.00 5.12 11.13
C GLU A 36 -11.23 5.99 10.82
N SER A 37 -11.10 7.31 10.95
CA SER A 37 -12.17 8.27 10.65
C SER A 37 -12.54 8.28 9.16
N CYS A 38 -11.55 8.26 8.27
CA CYS A 38 -11.78 8.21 6.82
C CYS A 38 -12.45 6.90 6.40
N ILE A 39 -11.93 5.75 6.85
CA ILE A 39 -12.52 4.44 6.53
C ILE A 39 -13.93 4.31 7.10
N LEU A 40 -14.18 4.81 8.32
CA LEU A 40 -15.51 4.81 8.92
C LEU A 40 -16.50 5.61 8.08
N LYS A 41 -16.10 6.81 7.63
CA LYS A 41 -16.91 7.67 6.76
C LYS A 41 -17.13 7.05 5.38
N MET A 42 -16.10 6.42 4.82
CA MET A 42 -16.20 5.68 3.56
C MET A 42 -17.23 4.55 3.66
N CYS A 43 -17.18 3.76 4.73
CA CYS A 43 -18.12 2.68 4.97
C CYS A 43 -19.56 3.18 5.17
N SER A 44 -19.75 4.25 5.95
CA SER A 44 -21.09 4.79 6.24
C SER A 44 -21.76 5.41 5.02
N ILE A 45 -20.99 6.01 4.11
CA ILE A 45 -21.50 6.64 2.88
C ILE A 45 -21.64 5.60 1.77
N GLY A 46 -20.61 4.80 1.53
CA GLY A 46 -20.48 3.99 0.33
C GLY A 46 -20.99 2.56 0.47
N PHE A 47 -21.01 2.00 1.68
CA PHE A 47 -21.27 0.58 1.92
C PHE A 47 -22.28 0.33 3.06
N PRO A 48 -23.43 1.04 3.12
CA PRO A 48 -24.38 0.94 4.23
C PRO A 48 -25.01 -0.47 4.39
N SER A 49 -25.01 -1.27 3.32
CA SER A 49 -25.51 -2.65 3.33
C SER A 49 -24.48 -3.69 3.79
N PHE A 50 -23.25 -3.27 4.10
CA PHE A 50 -22.19 -4.13 4.61
C PHE A 50 -21.98 -3.82 6.10
N PRO A 51 -22.79 -4.40 7.02
CA PRO A 51 -22.69 -4.10 8.46
C PRO A 51 -21.34 -4.48 9.06
N GLU A 52 -20.59 -5.35 8.38
CA GLU A 52 -19.22 -5.71 8.76
C GLU A 52 -18.16 -4.72 8.25
N ALA A 53 -18.44 -3.96 7.21
CA ALA A 53 -17.52 -2.95 6.68
C ALA A 53 -17.41 -1.81 7.69
N SER A 54 -16.39 -1.89 8.52
CA SER A 54 -16.05 -0.87 9.52
C SER A 54 -14.55 -0.72 9.59
N ALA A 55 -14.09 0.48 9.96
CA ALA A 55 -12.66 0.74 10.13
C ALA A 55 -11.99 -0.24 11.11
N LYS A 56 -12.71 -0.65 12.17
CA LYS A 56 -12.28 -1.62 13.17
C LYS A 56 -12.04 -3.04 12.64
N LYS A 57 -12.60 -3.40 11.48
CA LYS A 57 -12.33 -4.68 10.82
C LYS A 57 -11.41 -4.53 9.61
N ILE A 58 -11.60 -3.48 8.80
CA ILE A 58 -10.83 -3.26 7.56
C ILE A 58 -9.36 -2.93 7.86
N LEU A 59 -9.06 -2.09 8.86
CA LEU A 59 -7.67 -1.71 9.15
C LEU A 59 -6.83 -2.89 9.67
N PRO A 60 -7.30 -3.70 10.65
CA PRO A 60 -6.59 -4.92 11.04
C PRO A 60 -6.43 -5.90 9.88
N TRP A 61 -7.48 -6.10 9.09
CA TRP A 61 -7.42 -6.96 7.90
C TRP A 61 -6.35 -6.48 6.91
N ALA A 62 -6.30 -5.16 6.64
CA ALA A 62 -5.31 -4.59 5.73
C ALA A 62 -3.88 -4.75 6.27
N LYS A 63 -3.70 -4.68 7.59
CA LYS A 63 -2.41 -4.98 8.21
C LYS A 63 -2.00 -6.43 7.98
N ASP A 64 -2.93 -7.38 8.09
CA ASP A 64 -2.61 -8.80 7.94
C ASP A 64 -2.43 -9.22 6.47
N VAL A 65 -3.09 -8.54 5.53
CA VAL A 65 -3.10 -8.93 4.11
C VAL A 65 -2.24 -8.02 3.23
N ILE A 66 -2.29 -6.70 3.43
CA ILE A 66 -1.64 -5.74 2.53
C ILE A 66 -0.21 -5.41 2.99
N ARG A 67 0.05 -5.31 4.30
CA ARG A 67 1.41 -5.07 4.82
C ARG A 67 2.43 -6.10 4.30
N PRO A 68 2.15 -7.42 4.24
CA PRO A 68 3.06 -8.39 3.63
C PRO A 68 3.41 -8.08 2.17
N ILE A 69 2.49 -7.51 1.40
CA ILE A 69 2.74 -7.11 0.00
C ILE A 69 3.75 -5.95 -0.03
N GLY A 70 3.54 -4.94 0.81
CA GLY A 70 4.47 -3.82 0.99
C GLY A 70 5.88 -4.28 1.40
N MET A 71 5.96 -5.19 2.36
CA MET A 71 7.23 -5.80 2.78
C MET A 71 7.93 -6.53 1.61
N LEU A 72 7.18 -7.28 0.81
CA LEU A 72 7.76 -7.99 -0.33
C LEU A 72 8.26 -7.02 -1.42
N ARG A 73 7.61 -5.85 -1.61
CA ARG A 73 8.11 -4.78 -2.48
C ARG A 73 9.47 -4.26 -2.02
N ILE A 74 9.63 -4.05 -0.70
CA ILE A 74 10.91 -3.63 -0.11
C ILE A 74 12.00 -4.68 -0.33
N VAL A 75 11.69 -5.96 -0.12
CA VAL A 75 12.62 -7.06 -0.43
C VAL A 75 13.03 -7.04 -1.90
N SER A 76 12.05 -6.92 -2.80
CA SER A 76 12.29 -6.86 -4.24
C SER A 76 13.22 -5.70 -4.61
N ALA A 77 13.00 -4.53 -4.02
CA ALA A 77 13.82 -3.35 -4.27
C ALA A 77 15.24 -3.51 -3.72
N ARG A 78 15.41 -3.94 -2.46
CA ARG A 78 16.74 -4.18 -1.84
C ARG A 78 17.58 -5.20 -2.59
N ARG A 79 16.91 -6.19 -3.19
CA ARG A 79 17.55 -7.29 -3.91
C ARG A 79 17.58 -7.10 -5.42
N GLN A 80 17.11 -5.95 -5.92
CA GLN A 80 17.07 -5.62 -7.35
C GLN A 80 16.39 -6.73 -8.17
N MET A 81 15.30 -7.30 -7.64
CA MET A 81 14.57 -8.40 -8.26
C MET A 81 13.54 -7.92 -9.29
N GLU A 82 13.15 -6.65 -9.23
CA GLU A 82 12.17 -6.04 -10.13
C GLU A 82 10.84 -6.84 -10.22
N LEU A 83 10.37 -7.38 -9.09
CA LEU A 83 9.11 -8.14 -9.05
C LEU A 83 7.93 -7.27 -9.57
N PRO A 84 7.15 -7.74 -10.56
CA PRO A 84 6.21 -6.90 -11.29
C PRO A 84 4.83 -6.85 -10.60
N PHE A 85 4.74 -6.24 -9.42
CA PHE A 85 3.50 -6.17 -8.63
C PHE A 85 2.34 -5.52 -9.40
N GLN A 86 2.57 -4.32 -9.98
CA GLN A 86 1.54 -3.57 -10.70
C GLN A 86 0.94 -4.40 -11.84
N ASN A 87 1.79 -4.90 -12.74
CA ASN A 87 1.36 -5.73 -13.87
C ASN A 87 0.66 -7.02 -13.41
N THR A 88 1.11 -7.60 -12.29
CA THR A 88 0.51 -8.82 -11.73
C THR A 88 -0.90 -8.56 -11.22
N PHE A 89 -1.10 -7.47 -10.47
CA PHE A 89 -2.42 -7.13 -9.94
C PHE A 89 -3.37 -6.57 -10.99
N GLU A 90 -2.90 -5.83 -11.99
CA GLU A 90 -3.74 -5.39 -13.11
C GLU A 90 -4.26 -6.59 -13.94
N ARG A 91 -3.44 -7.63 -14.08
CA ARG A 91 -3.81 -8.83 -14.86
C ARG A 91 -4.73 -9.79 -14.12
N HIS A 92 -4.49 -9.99 -12.83
CA HIS A 92 -5.16 -11.03 -12.05
C HIS A 92 -6.17 -10.51 -11.04
N GLY A 93 -6.10 -9.23 -10.67
CA GLY A 93 -6.74 -8.71 -9.47
C GLY A 93 -6.01 -9.17 -8.20
N LEU A 94 -6.21 -8.45 -7.09
CA LEU A 94 -5.67 -8.87 -5.80
C LEU A 94 -6.44 -10.05 -5.21
N ASP A 95 -7.74 -10.15 -5.51
CA ASP A 95 -8.65 -11.23 -5.12
C ASP A 95 -8.16 -12.61 -5.55
N HIS A 96 -7.45 -12.71 -6.68
CA HIS A 96 -6.83 -13.96 -7.14
C HIS A 96 -5.82 -14.55 -6.14
N PHE A 97 -5.23 -13.71 -5.29
CA PHE A 97 -4.24 -14.09 -4.29
C PHE A 97 -4.82 -14.15 -2.88
N LEU A 98 -6.14 -14.09 -2.74
CA LEU A 98 -6.83 -14.19 -1.46
C LEU A 98 -7.53 -15.55 -1.32
N ASN A 99 -7.34 -16.19 -0.18
CA ASN A 99 -8.10 -17.36 0.23
C ASN A 99 -9.22 -16.92 1.16
N GLY A 100 -10.46 -17.38 0.93
CA GLY A 100 -11.63 -16.97 1.70
C GLY A 100 -12.42 -15.85 1.03
N LYS A 101 -13.31 -15.19 1.77
CA LYS A 101 -14.19 -14.13 1.26
C LYS A 101 -14.39 -13.06 2.32
N GLY A 102 -14.69 -11.84 1.88
CA GLY A 102 -14.97 -10.74 2.81
C GLY A 102 -13.79 -10.48 3.73
N LEU A 103 -14.08 -10.13 4.98
CA LEU A 103 -13.08 -9.85 6.00
C LEU A 103 -12.39 -11.10 6.57
N ASP A 104 -12.84 -12.30 6.20
CA ASP A 104 -12.17 -13.55 6.53
C ASP A 104 -11.12 -13.95 5.46
N ALA A 105 -11.01 -13.16 4.38
CA ALA A 105 -10.02 -13.39 3.34
C ALA A 105 -8.59 -13.22 3.90
N HIS A 106 -7.67 -14.07 3.49
CA HIS A 106 -6.26 -13.98 3.88
C HIS A 106 -5.35 -14.10 2.67
N LEU A 107 -4.16 -13.50 2.75
CA LEU A 107 -3.19 -13.54 1.67
C LEU A 107 -2.66 -14.96 1.46
N ASN A 108 -2.82 -15.50 0.26
CA ASN A 108 -2.07 -16.66 -0.20
C ASN A 108 -0.68 -16.21 -0.66
N PHE A 109 0.20 -16.00 0.32
CA PHE A 109 1.55 -15.47 0.07
C PHE A 109 2.37 -16.35 -0.88
N ASP A 110 2.23 -17.67 -0.75
CA ASP A 110 2.94 -18.64 -1.59
C ASP A 110 2.54 -18.53 -3.06
N GLN A 111 1.24 -18.40 -3.34
CA GLN A 111 0.74 -18.19 -4.70
C GLN A 111 1.20 -16.83 -5.25
N LEU A 112 1.09 -15.77 -4.45
CA LEU A 112 1.55 -14.43 -4.85
C LEU A 112 3.03 -14.44 -5.22
N LEU A 113 3.89 -15.00 -4.36
CA LEU A 113 5.32 -15.05 -4.58
C LEU A 113 5.67 -15.87 -5.84
N GLN A 114 5.02 -17.02 -6.04
CA GLN A 114 5.23 -17.83 -7.23
C GLN A 114 4.88 -17.06 -8.51
N THR A 115 3.72 -16.40 -8.54
CA THR A 115 3.28 -15.64 -9.70
C THR A 115 4.19 -14.45 -9.98
N LEU A 116 4.64 -13.73 -8.95
CA LEU A 116 5.59 -12.62 -9.10
C LEU A 116 6.93 -13.09 -9.66
N LEU A 117 7.49 -14.19 -9.13
CA LEU A 117 8.75 -14.75 -9.64
C LEU A 117 8.63 -15.19 -11.10
N GLN A 118 7.54 -15.89 -11.45
CA GLN A 118 7.28 -16.31 -12.82
C GLN A 118 7.15 -15.12 -13.77
N ASN A 119 6.38 -14.09 -13.39
CA ASN A 119 6.20 -12.90 -14.21
C ASN A 119 7.49 -12.09 -14.36
N ALA A 120 8.40 -12.15 -13.38
CA ALA A 120 9.74 -11.55 -13.45
C ALA A 120 10.75 -12.39 -14.26
N GLY A 121 10.38 -13.59 -14.73
CA GLY A 121 11.31 -14.52 -15.37
C GLY A 121 12.34 -15.13 -14.40
N ILE A 122 12.08 -15.08 -13.10
CA ILE A 122 12.94 -15.64 -12.06
C ILE A 122 12.55 -17.11 -11.81
N SER A 123 13.56 -17.99 -11.72
CA SER A 123 13.34 -19.40 -11.43
C SER A 123 12.58 -19.61 -10.12
N LEU A 124 11.55 -20.47 -10.14
CA LEU A 124 10.82 -20.90 -8.95
C LEU A 124 11.70 -21.63 -7.93
N SER A 125 12.87 -22.14 -8.33
CA SER A 125 13.84 -22.70 -7.38
C SER A 125 14.35 -21.67 -6.36
N LYS A 126 14.22 -20.37 -6.64
CA LYS A 126 14.56 -19.29 -5.71
C LYS A 126 13.45 -18.98 -4.70
N LYS A 127 12.29 -19.63 -4.77
CA LYS A 127 11.14 -19.32 -3.90
C LYS A 127 11.51 -19.36 -2.42
N GLU A 128 12.18 -20.43 -1.97
CA GLU A 128 12.55 -20.59 -0.56
C GLU A 128 13.54 -19.51 -0.10
N GLU A 129 14.51 -19.17 -0.94
CA GLU A 129 15.46 -18.08 -0.67
C GLU A 129 14.72 -16.75 -0.48
N VAL A 130 13.79 -16.42 -1.38
CA VAL A 130 13.03 -15.17 -1.31
C VAL A 130 12.07 -15.15 -0.11
N SER A 131 11.46 -16.29 0.23
CA SER A 131 10.65 -16.41 1.45
C SER A 131 11.48 -16.18 2.71
N LEU A 132 12.72 -16.69 2.78
CA LEU A 132 13.63 -16.43 3.89
C LEU A 132 14.03 -14.95 3.97
N LEU A 133 14.30 -14.32 2.83
CA LEU A 133 14.57 -12.88 2.75
C LEU A 133 13.38 -12.07 3.28
N PHE A 134 12.16 -12.42 2.89
CA PHE A 134 10.93 -11.81 3.37
C PHE A 134 10.73 -11.96 4.88
N GLN A 135 10.98 -13.14 5.45
CA GLN A 135 10.88 -13.36 6.89
C GLN A 135 11.89 -12.51 7.68
N ASN A 136 13.13 -12.44 7.18
CA ASN A 136 14.16 -11.60 7.78
C ASN A 136 13.79 -10.12 7.73
N GLU A 137 13.27 -9.66 6.59
CA GLU A 137 12.85 -8.28 6.37
C GLU A 137 11.67 -7.89 7.26
N THR A 138 10.69 -8.78 7.39
CA THR A 138 9.53 -8.61 8.29
C THR A 138 9.98 -8.34 9.74
N ARG A 139 11.04 -9.01 10.20
CA ARG A 139 11.61 -8.79 11.53
C ARG A 139 12.27 -7.42 11.64
N LEU A 140 13.05 -7.02 10.64
CA LEU A 140 13.77 -5.73 10.61
C LEU A 140 12.81 -4.54 10.57
N LEU A 141 11.71 -4.68 9.86
CA LEU A 141 10.71 -3.62 9.67
C LEU A 141 9.53 -3.72 10.64
N SER A 142 9.67 -4.48 11.72
CA SER A 142 8.61 -4.68 12.71
C SER A 142 8.22 -3.37 13.44
N GLU A 143 9.17 -2.44 13.59
CA GLU A 143 8.97 -1.14 14.25
C GLU A 143 8.47 -0.04 13.30
N GLN A 144 8.51 -0.27 11.97
CA GLN A 144 8.05 0.69 10.97
C GLN A 144 6.53 0.75 10.93
N THR A 145 5.97 1.95 10.77
CA THR A 145 4.52 2.15 10.81
C THR A 145 3.83 1.51 9.60
N ASP A 146 2.55 1.11 9.75
CA ASP A 146 1.78 0.55 8.64
C ASP A 146 1.68 1.53 7.47
N THR A 147 1.57 2.82 7.74
CA THR A 147 1.50 3.88 6.73
C THR A 147 2.76 4.08 5.90
N GLU A 148 3.92 3.62 6.38
CA GLU A 148 5.20 3.67 5.64
C GLU A 148 5.42 2.42 4.77
N ILE A 149 4.69 1.33 5.02
CA ILE A 149 4.87 0.05 4.33
C ILE A 149 3.71 -0.26 3.39
N VAL A 150 2.48 0.08 3.80
CA VAL A 150 1.26 -0.20 3.05
C VAL A 150 1.08 0.84 1.94
N HIS A 151 1.33 0.42 0.70
CA HIS A 151 1.07 1.23 -0.47
C HIS A 151 -0.44 1.51 -0.62
N GLY A 152 -0.80 2.78 -0.86
CA GLY A 152 -2.21 3.23 -0.97
C GLY A 152 -3.02 2.44 -2.01
N LYS A 153 -2.43 2.21 -3.19
CA LYS A 153 -3.01 1.38 -4.26
C LYS A 153 -3.31 -0.06 -3.86
N ASP A 154 -2.38 -0.72 -3.19
CA ASP A 154 -2.60 -2.08 -2.70
C ASP A 154 -3.73 -2.08 -1.66
N PHE A 155 -3.81 -1.05 -0.80
CA PHE A 155 -4.86 -0.91 0.21
C PHE A 155 -6.26 -0.83 -0.40
N TYR A 156 -6.52 0.10 -1.32
CA TYR A 156 -7.87 0.25 -1.88
C TYR A 156 -8.25 -0.92 -2.82
N MET A 157 -7.27 -1.56 -3.47
CA MET A 157 -7.50 -2.82 -4.19
C MET A 157 -7.90 -3.94 -3.23
N GLY A 158 -7.28 -4.03 -2.06
CA GLY A 158 -7.66 -4.96 -1.00
C GLY A 158 -9.09 -4.74 -0.51
N VAL A 159 -9.43 -3.49 -0.21
CA VAL A 159 -10.79 -3.10 0.18
C VAL A 159 -11.80 -3.44 -0.93
N SER A 160 -11.46 -3.15 -2.18
CA SER A 160 -12.27 -3.49 -3.37
C SER A 160 -12.52 -5.00 -3.47
N ALA A 161 -11.49 -5.82 -3.24
CA ALA A 161 -11.61 -7.27 -3.26
C ALA A 161 -12.52 -7.80 -2.14
N ILE A 162 -12.36 -7.33 -0.89
CA ILE A 162 -13.12 -7.88 0.25
C ILE A 162 -14.57 -7.39 0.27
N LEU A 163 -14.83 -6.19 -0.25
CA LEU A 163 -16.19 -5.66 -0.35
C LEU A 163 -16.86 -6.08 -1.66
N ASN A 164 -16.12 -6.70 -2.59
CA ASN A 164 -16.57 -7.09 -3.92
C ASN A 164 -17.21 -5.90 -4.68
N VAL A 165 -16.47 -4.80 -4.72
CA VAL A 165 -16.87 -3.53 -5.37
C VAL A 165 -15.76 -3.05 -6.29
N ASP A 166 -16.10 -2.20 -7.25
CA ASP A 166 -15.13 -1.66 -8.20
C ASP A 166 -14.02 -0.86 -7.50
N THR A 167 -12.78 -1.06 -7.94
CA THR A 167 -11.60 -0.42 -7.33
C THR A 167 -11.66 1.10 -7.42
N LYS A 168 -12.15 1.66 -8.54
CA LYS A 168 -12.30 3.12 -8.70
C LYS A 168 -13.40 3.68 -7.81
N GLN A 169 -14.41 2.87 -7.49
CA GLN A 169 -15.43 3.27 -6.52
C GLN A 169 -14.82 3.42 -5.12
N VAL A 170 -13.98 2.47 -4.68
CA VAL A 170 -13.29 2.58 -3.38
C VAL A 170 -12.37 3.80 -3.35
N GLU A 171 -11.53 3.96 -4.38
CA GLU A 171 -10.63 5.11 -4.53
C GLU A 171 -11.39 6.45 -4.40
N ARG A 172 -12.48 6.63 -5.17
CA ARG A 172 -13.31 7.84 -5.10
C ARG A 172 -13.92 8.04 -3.73
N LEU A 173 -14.42 6.99 -3.09
CA LEU A 173 -15.02 7.09 -1.76
C LEU A 173 -13.98 7.44 -0.69
N LEU A 174 -12.73 6.95 -0.81
CA LEU A 174 -11.63 7.37 0.05
C LEU A 174 -11.34 8.87 -0.10
N HIS A 175 -11.23 9.37 -1.35
CA HIS A 175 -11.05 10.80 -1.60
C HIS A 175 -12.20 11.66 -1.03
N LEU A 176 -13.45 11.24 -1.21
CA LEU A 176 -14.62 11.95 -0.67
C LEU A 176 -14.70 11.89 0.87
N SER A 177 -14.13 10.84 1.45
CA SER A 177 -14.13 10.62 2.90
C SER A 177 -12.94 11.27 3.59
N ALA A 178 -11.91 11.65 2.83
CA ALA A 178 -10.72 12.32 3.32
C ALA A 178 -11.07 13.60 4.10
N ASP A 179 -10.45 13.74 5.27
CA ASP A 179 -10.47 15.00 6.02
C ASP A 179 -9.27 15.85 5.59
N ILE A 180 -9.51 16.76 4.63
CA ILE A 180 -8.48 17.65 4.11
C ILE A 180 -7.87 18.54 5.21
N SER A 181 -8.62 18.84 6.27
CA SER A 181 -8.08 19.65 7.38
C SER A 181 -7.01 18.91 8.16
N ALA A 182 -7.14 17.58 8.32
CA ALA A 182 -6.13 16.73 8.94
C ALA A 182 -4.88 16.57 8.07
N ILE A 183 -5.02 16.68 6.74
CA ILE A 183 -3.93 16.45 5.78
C ILE A 183 -3.02 17.68 5.63
N LYS A 184 -3.58 18.88 5.76
CA LYS A 184 -2.83 20.15 5.64
C LYS A 184 -1.67 20.27 6.63
N GLY A 185 -1.74 19.59 7.76
CA GLY A 185 -0.69 19.60 8.77
C GLY A 185 0.52 18.72 8.46
N PHE A 186 0.50 17.92 7.38
CA PHE A 186 1.61 17.02 7.10
C PHE A 186 2.85 17.77 6.60
N PRO A 187 4.07 17.41 7.07
CA PRO A 187 5.29 18.17 6.78
C PRO A 187 5.56 18.40 5.29
N ASN A 188 5.22 17.44 4.44
CA ASN A 188 5.39 17.55 2.99
C ASN A 188 4.36 18.49 2.34
N ILE A 189 3.11 18.49 2.82
CA ILE A 189 2.08 19.41 2.36
C ILE A 189 2.47 20.83 2.75
N VAL A 190 2.89 21.04 4.00
CA VAL A 190 3.42 22.32 4.47
C VAL A 190 4.64 22.75 3.66
N ALA A 191 5.60 21.86 3.39
CA ALA A 191 6.77 22.18 2.58
C ALA A 191 6.40 22.56 1.14
N THR A 192 5.42 21.88 0.55
CA THR A 192 4.90 22.18 -0.79
C THR A 192 4.19 23.54 -0.80
N GLU A 193 3.35 23.83 0.21
CA GLU A 193 2.67 25.11 0.37
C GLU A 193 3.67 26.26 0.53
N ASN A 194 4.70 26.10 1.36
CA ASN A 194 5.78 27.08 1.53
C ASN A 194 6.52 27.34 0.21
N TRP A 195 6.87 26.27 -0.52
CA TRP A 195 7.53 26.40 -1.81
C TRP A 195 6.68 27.15 -2.84
N ILE A 196 5.37 26.83 -2.96
CA ILE A 196 4.45 27.53 -3.87
C ILE A 196 4.28 29.00 -3.46
N SER A 197 4.23 29.26 -2.15
CA SER A 197 4.04 30.61 -1.60
C SER A 197 5.32 31.46 -1.53
N GLY A 198 6.47 30.87 -1.87
CA GLY A 198 7.77 31.55 -1.84
C GLY A 198 8.28 31.83 -0.41
N GLN A 199 7.83 31.05 0.57
CA GLN A 199 8.25 31.10 1.97
C GLN A 199 9.36 30.08 2.28
#